data_AF-A0A4R5BXK0-F1
#
_entry.id   AF-A0A4R5BXK0-F1
#
_cell.length_a   1.000
_cell.length_b   1.000
_cell.length_c   1.000
_cell.angle_alpha   90.00
_cell.angle_beta   90.00
_cell.angle_gamma   90.00
#
_symmetry.space_group_name_H-M   'P 1'
#
loop_
_entity.id
_entity.type
_entity.pdbx_description
1 polymer ?
#
loop_
_entity_poly.entity_id
_entity_poly.type
_entity_poly.pdbx_seq_one_letter_code
_entity_poly.pdbx_strand_id
1 'polypeptide(L)' 'MGLWWSGKHRHHDGNIQVVSAPGGWPLWISDVRPGREHNKSATRADPELLARIVPQP' A
#
# COMPACT_ATOMS: atom_id res chain seq x y z
N MET A 1 -7.55 18.75 26.54
CA MET A 1 -7.96 17.49 25.88
C MET A 1 -7.65 17.65 24.40
N GLY A 2 -6.58 17.00 23.94
CA GLY A 2 -5.99 17.26 22.61
C GLY A 2 -6.82 16.65 21.49
N LEU A 3 -7.31 17.50 20.59
CA LEU A 3 -7.98 17.05 19.37
C LEU A 3 -6.93 16.48 18.43
N TRP A 4 -7.00 15.17 18.16
CA TRP A 4 -6.24 14.56 17.08
C TRP A 4 -6.81 15.05 15.75
N TRP A 5 -6.08 15.98 15.12
CA TRP A 5 -6.42 16.53 13.82
C TRP A 5 -5.43 16.02 12.77
N SER A 6 -5.90 15.20 11.83
CA SER A 6 -5.03 14.61 10.82
C SER A 6 -4.76 15.53 9.62
N GLY A 7 -5.50 16.64 9.43
CA GLY A 7 -5.27 17.60 8.34
C GLY A 7 -5.53 17.10 6.89
N LYS A 8 -5.70 15.78 6.68
CA LYS A 8 -5.82 15.10 5.37
C LYS A 8 -7.08 15.44 4.55
N HIS A 9 -7.93 16.34 5.02
CA HIS A 9 -9.16 16.72 4.31
C HIS A 9 -8.84 17.44 2.98
N ARG A 10 -7.73 18.20 2.91
CA ARG A 10 -7.40 18.99 1.71
C ARG A 10 -6.20 18.47 0.91
N HIS A 11 -5.41 17.58 1.50
CA HIS A 11 -4.26 16.96 0.85
C HIS A 11 -4.24 15.48 1.16
N HIS A 12 -4.03 14.66 0.13
CA HIS A 12 -3.74 13.26 0.33
C HIS A 12 -2.34 13.13 0.94
N ASP A 13 -2.26 12.48 2.10
CA ASP A 13 -0.97 12.05 2.66
C ASP A 13 -0.37 10.89 1.84
N GLY A 14 0.74 10.32 2.30
CA GLY A 14 1.27 9.10 1.72
C GLY A 14 0.29 7.93 1.78
N ASN A 15 0.11 7.24 0.65
CA ASN A 15 -0.60 5.97 0.56
C ASN A 15 0.40 4.81 0.53
N ILE A 16 0.14 3.78 1.32
CA ILE A 16 0.83 2.49 1.20
C ILE A 16 -0.18 1.46 0.73
N GLN A 17 0.29 0.55 -0.12
CA GLN A 17 -0.53 -0.56 -0.59
C GLN A 17 0.01 -1.86 -0.05
N VAL A 18 -0.90 -2.76 0.31
CA VAL A 18 -0.57 -4.04 0.91
C VAL A 18 -1.29 -5.13 0.15
N VAL A 19 -0.57 -6.20 -0.17
CA VAL A 19 -1.15 -7.48 -0.57
C VAL A 19 -1.02 -8.41 0.62
N SER A 20 -2.13 -8.97 1.08
CA SER A 20 -2.17 -9.89 2.23
C SER A 20 -2.68 -11.26 1.83
N ALA A 21 -2.17 -12.29 2.51
CA ALA A 21 -2.76 -13.62 2.48
C ALA A 21 -4.20 -13.59 3.06
N PRO A 22 -5.03 -14.61 2.80
CA PRO A 22 -6.39 -14.69 3.36
C PRO A 22 -6.45 -14.59 4.89
N GLY A 23 -5.40 -15.01 5.60
CA GLY A 23 -5.27 -14.88 7.06
C GLY A 23 -4.80 -13.50 7.55
N GLY A 24 -4.62 -12.52 6.65
CA GLY A 24 -4.19 -11.16 6.98
C GLY A 24 -2.68 -10.93 6.98
N TRP A 25 -1.86 -11.97 6.84
CA TRP A 25 -0.40 -11.85 6.78
C TRP A 25 0.05 -11.03 5.57
N PRO A 26 0.88 -9.97 5.72
CA PRO A 26 1.34 -9.18 4.58
C PRO A 26 2.35 -9.97 3.73
N LEU A 27 2.06 -10.09 2.43
CA LEU A 27 2.93 -10.71 1.43
C LEU A 27 3.77 -9.67 0.69
N TRP A 28 3.26 -8.44 0.58
CA TRP A 28 3.97 -7.32 -0.03
C TRP A 28 3.45 -5.99 0.52
N ILE A 29 4.34 -5.02 0.65
CA ILE A 29 4.06 -3.66 1.08
C ILE A 29 4.79 -2.71 0.13
N SER A 30 4.08 -1.73 -0.45
CA SER A 30 4.71 -0.70 -1.26
C SER A 30 5.49 0.30 -0.41
N ASP A 31 6.48 0.98 -0.99
CA ASP A 31 6.95 2.26 -0.47
C ASP A 31 5.79 3.27 -0.35
N VAL A 32 6.02 4.36 0.38
CA VAL A 32 5.04 5.45 0.50
C VAL A 32 4.83 6.11 -0.87
N ARG A 33 3.57 6.16 -1.31
CA ARG A 33 3.16 6.65 -2.63
C ARG A 33 2.32 7.92 -2.52
N PRO A 34 2.21 8.74 -3.58
CA PRO A 34 1.26 9.86 -3.60
C PRO A 34 -0.15 9.36 -3.26
N GLY A 35 -0.86 10.01 -2.34
CA GLY A 35 -2.07 9.40 -1.79
C GLY A 35 -3.29 9.32 -2.71
N ARG A 36 -3.19 9.84 -3.94
CA ARG A 36 -4.18 9.62 -5.01
C ARG A 36 -3.83 8.43 -5.91
N GLU A 37 -2.73 7.73 -5.67
CA GLU A 37 -2.30 6.66 -6.54
C GLU A 37 -3.18 5.40 -6.41
N HIS A 38 -3.76 4.98 -7.53
CA HIS A 38 -4.57 3.78 -7.64
C HIS A 38 -3.73 2.50 -7.55
N ASN A 39 -4.39 1.41 -7.17
CA ASN A 39 -3.71 0.13 -6.94
C ASN A 39 -2.96 -0.40 -8.17
N LYS A 40 -3.57 -0.28 -9.35
CA LYS A 40 -2.95 -0.72 -10.61
C LYS A 40 -1.65 0.00 -10.95
N SER A 41 -1.47 1.24 -10.50
CA SER A 41 -0.23 1.99 -10.73
C SER A 41 0.87 1.48 -9.81
N ALA A 42 0.54 1.17 -8.55
CA ALA A 42 1.51 0.63 -7.62
C ALA A 42 1.94 -0.80 -7.97
N THR A 43 1.00 -1.65 -8.36
CA THR A 43 1.28 -3.00 -8.85
C THR A 43 2.23 -2.97 -10.05
N ARG A 44 2.04 -2.05 -11.00
CA ARG A 44 2.92 -1.96 -12.19
C ARG A 44 4.30 -1.41 -11.91
N ALA A 45 4.47 -0.68 -10.81
CA ALA A 45 5.77 -0.13 -10.43
C ALA A 45 6.70 -1.19 -9.81
N ASP A 46 6.15 -2.32 -9.33
CA ASP A 46 6.94 -3.46 -8.86
C ASP A 46 6.82 -4.64 -9.84
N PRO A 47 7.75 -4.78 -10.79
CA PRO A 47 7.71 -5.83 -11.81
C PRO A 47 7.85 -7.25 -11.23
N GLU A 48 8.43 -7.39 -10.04
CA GLU A 48 8.66 -8.67 -9.37
C GLU A 48 7.53 -9.03 -8.39
N LEU A 49 6.49 -8.19 -8.28
CA LEU A 49 5.41 -8.35 -7.32
C LEU A 49 4.78 -9.75 -7.38
N LEU A 50 4.54 -10.28 -8.58
CA LEU A 50 3.97 -11.62 -8.73
C LEU A 50 4.87 -12.70 -8.16
N ALA A 51 6.18 -12.65 -8.42
CA ALA A 51 7.13 -13.61 -7.87
C ALA A 51 7.24 -13.52 -6.33
N ARG A 52 6.97 -12.35 -5.76
CA ARG A 52 7.00 -12.11 -4.30
C ARG A 52 5.75 -12.60 -3.56
N ILE A 53 4.58 -12.54 -4.21
CA ILE A 53 3.31 -12.93 -3.58
C ILE A 53 2.88 -14.36 -3.90
N VAL A 54 3.49 -14.99 -4.92
CA VAL A 54 3.31 -16.42 -5.19
C VAL A 54 4.12 -17.20 -4.16
N PRO A 55 3.53 -18.20 -3.48
CA PRO A 55 4.27 -19.09 -2.59
C PRO A 55 5.43 -19.73 -3.36
N GLN A 56 6.65 -19.56 -2.86
CA GLN A 56 7.80 -20.33 -3.36
C GLN A 56 7.57 -21.81 -2.98
N PRO A 57 7.93 -22.77 -3.85
CA PRO A 57 7.78 -24.20 -3.55
C PRO A 57 8.54 -24.62 -2.28
#